data_AF-A0A511NJS8-F1
#
_entry.id   AF-A0A511NJS8-F1
#
_cell.length_a   1.000
_cell.length_b   1.000
_cell.length_c   1.000
_cell.angle_alpha   90.00
_cell.angle_beta   90.00
_cell.angle_gamma   90.00
#
_symmetry.space_group_name_H-M   'P 1'
#
loop_
_entity.id
_entity.type
_entity.pdbx_description
1 polymer ?
#
loop_
_entity_poly.entity_id
_entity_poly.type
_entity_poly.pdbx_seq_one_letter_code
_entity_poly.pdbx_strand_id
1 'polypeptide(L)'
;MYGQVSVKRLNDPAIVAQHKRMTFERWGDWRPYPKYFLGIQRNVAYATVWGMWAPKINRDYKKGDDIRPLKPTGIQNQRFAELKFQEEEAKKIKAASDTIYKRSVQDFAHWTSTTVDADPLWLLYYKRMLKPITEFPDAPQNFIQWRLKGQVIYEILKTTGTLKRLQEELDLIKEKYEMSRSMDMPRGKRFVMYHETLIRWRKFEQELKRYSNKTTLLLDYKMLLKNHSSTTIPQGFTPQTDKEIIHNKMQHYKHRY
;
A
#
# COMPACT_ATOMS: atom_id res chain seq x y z
N MET A 1 -70.43 -5.56 -10.89
CA MET A 1 -70.57 -7.02 -11.05
C MET A 1 -69.55 -7.49 -12.08
N TYR A 2 -68.48 -8.17 -11.66
CA TYR A 2 -67.54 -8.83 -12.57
C TYR A 2 -67.90 -10.32 -12.62
N GLY A 3 -68.42 -10.78 -13.76
CA GLY A 3 -68.72 -12.19 -13.98
C GLY A 3 -67.42 -12.99 -14.11
N GLN A 4 -67.22 -13.98 -13.25
CA GLN A 4 -66.17 -14.97 -13.45
C GLN A 4 -66.50 -15.79 -14.69
N VAL A 5 -65.81 -15.50 -15.81
CA VAL A 5 -65.81 -16.37 -16.97
C VAL A 5 -65.02 -17.63 -16.63
N SER A 6 -65.73 -18.68 -16.19
CA SER A 6 -65.16 -20.02 -16.07
C SER A 6 -64.84 -20.54 -17.47
N VAL A 7 -63.60 -20.35 -17.92
CA VAL A 7 -63.10 -21.00 -19.15
C VAL A 7 -63.04 -22.51 -18.91
N LYS A 8 -64.00 -23.25 -19.46
CA LYS A 8 -63.91 -24.73 -19.53
C LYS A 8 -62.71 -25.10 -20.39
N ARG A 9 -61.58 -25.44 -19.76
CA ARG A 9 -60.42 -25.99 -20.47
C ARG A 9 -60.82 -27.33 -21.07
N LEU A 10 -60.74 -27.45 -22.39
CA LEU A 10 -60.92 -28.72 -23.09
C LEU A 10 -59.78 -29.66 -22.67
N ASN A 11 -60.05 -30.57 -21.73
CA ASN A 11 -59.09 -31.57 -21.28
C ASN A 11 -59.20 -32.84 -22.13
N ASP A 12 -58.86 -32.70 -23.42
CA ASP A 12 -58.85 -33.83 -24.35
C ASP A 12 -57.51 -34.58 -24.24
N PRO A 13 -57.51 -35.90 -23.91
CA PRO A 13 -56.31 -36.71 -23.86
C PRO A 13 -55.44 -36.61 -25.12
N ALA A 14 -56.01 -36.43 -26.33
CA ALA A 14 -55.27 -36.32 -27.58
C ALA A 14 -54.52 -35.00 -27.74
N ILE A 15 -55.11 -33.91 -27.26
CA ILE A 15 -54.49 -32.59 -27.27
C ILE A 15 -53.46 -32.50 -26.16
N VAL A 16 -53.78 -33.01 -24.97
CA VAL A 16 -52.84 -33.11 -23.84
C VAL A 16 -51.63 -33.97 -24.21
N ALA A 17 -51.85 -35.09 -24.91
CA ALA A 17 -50.80 -35.92 -25.48
C ALA A 17 -49.87 -35.16 -26.43
N GLN A 18 -50.44 -34.35 -27.33
CA GLN A 18 -49.66 -33.54 -28.27
C GLN A 18 -48.83 -32.47 -27.56
N HIS A 19 -49.39 -31.79 -26.56
CA HIS A 19 -48.65 -30.82 -25.77
C HIS A 19 -47.52 -31.50 -24.98
N LYS A 20 -47.80 -32.67 -24.38
CA LYS A 20 -46.80 -33.47 -23.65
C LYS A 20 -45.68 -33.98 -24.57
N ARG A 21 -45.95 -34.28 -25.85
CA ARG A 21 -44.90 -34.60 -26.85
C ARG A 21 -43.90 -33.47 -27.03
N MET A 22 -44.34 -32.21 -26.95
CA MET A 22 -43.48 -31.06 -27.22
C MET A 22 -42.55 -30.72 -26.06
N THR A 23 -42.83 -31.20 -24.84
CA THR A 23 -42.15 -30.73 -23.61
C THR A 23 -41.45 -31.81 -22.76
N PHE A 24 -41.80 -33.10 -22.82
CA PHE A 24 -41.29 -34.08 -21.85
C PHE A 24 -40.09 -34.92 -22.35
N GLU A 25 -39.16 -35.19 -21.42
CA GLU A 25 -37.90 -35.96 -21.59
C GLU A 25 -38.13 -37.44 -21.94
N ARG A 26 -39.16 -38.10 -21.39
CA ARG A 26 -39.46 -39.55 -21.59
C ARG A 26 -40.84 -39.81 -22.20
N TRP A 27 -40.94 -40.85 -23.01
CA TRP A 27 -42.22 -41.39 -23.49
C TRP A 27 -42.94 -42.09 -22.32
N GLY A 28 -43.89 -41.40 -21.67
CA GLY A 28 -45.00 -42.10 -21.03
C GLY A 28 -45.99 -42.57 -22.11
N ASP A 29 -46.78 -43.60 -21.85
CA ASP A 29 -47.86 -43.97 -22.77
C ASP A 29 -49.04 -43.00 -22.63
N TRP A 30 -48.86 -41.80 -23.18
CA TRP A 30 -49.88 -40.75 -23.21
C TRP A 30 -50.67 -40.77 -24.53
N ARG A 31 -50.51 -41.81 -25.36
CA ARG A 31 -51.18 -41.93 -26.66
C ARG A 31 -52.68 -42.21 -26.45
N PRO A 32 -53.60 -41.43 -27.04
CA PRO A 32 -54.95 -41.93 -27.25
C PRO A 32 -54.84 -43.07 -28.25
N TYR A 33 -55.31 -44.26 -27.90
CA TYR A 33 -55.33 -45.36 -28.84
C TYR A 33 -56.44 -45.15 -29.87
N PRO A 34 -56.17 -45.42 -31.16
CA PRO A 34 -57.22 -45.35 -32.16
C PRO A 34 -58.27 -46.44 -31.85
N LYS A 35 -59.53 -46.04 -31.76
CA LYS A 35 -60.66 -46.97 -31.62
C LYS A 35 -61.33 -47.12 -32.97
N TYR A 36 -61.33 -48.34 -33.51
CA TYR A 36 -61.95 -48.68 -34.77
C TYR A 36 -63.18 -49.56 -34.54
N PHE A 37 -64.20 -49.37 -35.36
CA PHE A 37 -65.32 -50.29 -35.49
C PHE A 37 -65.66 -50.42 -36.96
N LEU A 38 -65.62 -51.64 -37.50
CA LEU A 38 -65.83 -51.92 -38.93
C LEU A 38 -64.95 -51.02 -39.83
N GLY A 39 -63.69 -50.83 -39.47
CA GLY A 39 -62.73 -49.99 -40.22
C GLY A 39 -62.89 -48.49 -40.03
N ILE A 40 -63.97 -48.02 -39.40
CA ILE A 40 -64.24 -46.59 -39.17
C ILE A 40 -63.68 -46.17 -37.81
N GLN A 41 -62.94 -45.06 -37.80
CA GLN A 41 -62.33 -44.53 -36.59
C GLN A 41 -63.38 -43.77 -35.75
N ARG A 42 -63.76 -44.32 -34.59
CA ARG A 42 -64.79 -43.72 -33.70
C ARG A 42 -64.27 -42.62 -32.78
N ASN A 43 -62.95 -42.53 -32.60
CA ASN A 43 -62.33 -41.46 -31.81
C ASN A 43 -62.06 -40.24 -32.69
N VAL A 44 -63.00 -39.28 -32.69
CA VAL A 44 -62.93 -38.06 -33.50
C VAL A 44 -61.70 -37.21 -33.15
N ALA A 45 -61.42 -37.04 -31.86
CA ALA A 45 -60.25 -36.31 -31.37
C ALA A 45 -58.93 -36.92 -31.87
N TYR A 46 -58.80 -38.24 -31.86
CA TYR A 46 -57.63 -38.89 -32.47
C TYR A 46 -57.59 -38.68 -33.99
N ALA A 47 -58.73 -38.73 -34.68
CA ALA A 47 -58.80 -38.65 -36.14
C ALA A 47 -58.27 -37.31 -36.65
N THR A 48 -58.66 -36.23 -35.98
CA THR A 48 -58.32 -34.85 -36.31
C THR A 48 -56.92 -34.44 -35.86
N VAL A 49 -56.37 -35.07 -34.81
CA VAL A 49 -55.02 -34.72 -34.31
C VAL A 49 -53.93 -35.64 -34.87
N TRP A 50 -54.20 -36.96 -34.97
CA TRP A 50 -53.19 -37.98 -35.28
C TRP A 50 -53.60 -39.00 -36.36
N GLY A 51 -54.87 -39.00 -36.78
CA GLY A 51 -55.43 -39.96 -37.73
C GLY A 51 -55.44 -39.44 -39.16
N MET A 52 -56.33 -40.00 -39.98
CA MET A 52 -56.40 -39.70 -41.40
C MET A 52 -56.80 -38.24 -41.69
N TRP A 53 -57.54 -37.61 -40.77
CA TRP A 53 -58.10 -36.27 -40.91
C TRP A 53 -57.19 -35.20 -40.29
N ALA A 54 -56.00 -35.60 -39.83
CA ALA A 54 -55.05 -34.69 -39.23
C ALA A 54 -54.32 -33.84 -40.29
N PRO A 55 -54.00 -32.57 -39.96
CA PRO A 55 -53.17 -31.72 -40.81
C PRO A 55 -51.85 -32.40 -41.17
N LYS A 56 -51.32 -32.10 -42.37
CA LYS A 56 -50.06 -32.67 -42.87
C LYS A 56 -48.93 -32.57 -41.85
N ILE A 57 -48.80 -31.41 -41.19
CA ILE A 57 -47.80 -31.14 -40.15
C ILE A 57 -47.84 -32.16 -39.01
N ASN A 58 -49.04 -32.50 -38.51
CA ASN A 58 -49.18 -33.47 -37.41
C ASN A 58 -48.88 -34.89 -37.86
N ARG A 59 -49.22 -35.23 -39.11
CA ARG A 59 -48.91 -36.53 -39.71
C ARG A 59 -47.41 -36.71 -39.95
N ASP A 60 -46.75 -35.66 -40.41
CA ASP A 60 -45.29 -35.62 -40.61
C ASP A 60 -44.57 -35.68 -39.26
N TYR A 61 -45.04 -34.94 -38.24
CA TYR A 61 -44.52 -35.01 -36.88
C TYR A 61 -44.74 -36.38 -36.21
N LYS A 62 -45.84 -37.09 -36.54
CA LYS A 62 -46.11 -38.45 -36.05
C LYS A 62 -45.19 -39.50 -36.69
N LYS A 63 -44.83 -39.31 -37.96
CA LYS A 63 -44.05 -40.27 -38.77
C LYS A 63 -42.55 -39.96 -38.80
N GLY A 64 -42.17 -38.72 -38.54
CA GLY A 64 -40.79 -38.23 -38.61
C GLY A 64 -40.01 -38.50 -37.32
N ASP A 65 -38.75 -38.08 -37.35
CA ASP A 65 -37.83 -38.24 -36.23
C ASP A 65 -38.27 -37.46 -35.00
N ASP A 66 -37.87 -37.98 -33.83
CA ASP A 66 -38.16 -37.34 -32.56
C ASP A 66 -37.42 -36.00 -32.44
N ILE A 67 -38.11 -34.87 -32.68
CA ILE A 67 -37.54 -33.51 -32.61
C ILE A 67 -37.55 -32.92 -31.19
N ARG A 68 -37.80 -33.72 -30.14
CA ARG A 68 -37.86 -33.21 -28.77
C ARG A 68 -36.55 -32.54 -28.35
N PRO A 69 -36.58 -31.28 -27.86
CA PRO A 69 -35.36 -30.59 -27.46
C PRO A 69 -34.66 -31.24 -26.26
N LEU A 70 -35.43 -31.87 -25.36
CA LEU A 70 -34.97 -32.48 -24.10
C LEU A 70 -34.76 -34.00 -24.18
N LYS A 71 -34.81 -34.62 -25.37
CA LYS A 71 -34.44 -36.04 -25.50
C LYS A 71 -32.94 -36.23 -25.16
N PRO A 72 -32.45 -37.45 -24.84
CA PRO A 72 -31.03 -37.67 -24.53
C PRO A 72 -30.05 -37.10 -25.59
N THR A 73 -30.40 -37.18 -26.88
CA THR A 73 -29.63 -36.60 -28.01
C THR A 73 -30.20 -35.26 -28.50
N GLY A 74 -31.02 -34.60 -27.69
CA GLY A 74 -31.71 -33.36 -28.04
C GLY A 74 -30.82 -32.14 -27.89
N ILE A 75 -31.14 -31.09 -28.63
CA ILE A 75 -30.35 -29.85 -28.68
C ILE A 75 -30.23 -29.16 -27.31
N GLN A 76 -31.24 -29.26 -26.44
CA GLN A 76 -31.19 -28.60 -25.13
C GLN A 76 -30.28 -29.36 -24.18
N ASN A 77 -30.26 -30.69 -24.21
CA ASN A 77 -29.33 -31.47 -23.39
C ASN A 77 -27.88 -31.26 -23.83
N GLN A 78 -27.62 -31.12 -25.13
CA GLN A 78 -26.31 -30.70 -25.64
C GLN A 78 -25.92 -29.31 -25.13
N ARG A 79 -26.83 -28.33 -25.18
CA ARG A 79 -26.61 -26.98 -24.63
C ARG A 79 -26.40 -27.00 -23.12
N PHE A 80 -27.12 -27.83 -22.36
CA PHE A 80 -26.91 -27.96 -20.93
C PHE A 80 -25.54 -28.56 -20.61
N ALA A 81 -25.10 -29.56 -21.38
CA ALA A 81 -23.75 -30.09 -21.26
C ALA A 81 -22.69 -29.02 -21.57
N GLU A 82 -22.85 -28.29 -22.68
CA GLU A 82 -21.96 -27.18 -23.06
C GLU A 82 -21.93 -26.09 -21.99
N LEU A 83 -23.10 -25.67 -21.48
CA LEU A 83 -23.22 -24.71 -20.38
C LEU A 83 -22.48 -25.20 -19.14
N LYS A 84 -22.54 -26.50 -18.82
CA LYS A 84 -21.80 -27.07 -17.68
C LYS A 84 -20.30 -26.99 -17.88
N PHE A 85 -19.79 -27.29 -19.08
CA PHE A 85 -18.38 -27.09 -19.41
C PHE A 85 -17.97 -25.62 -19.30
N GLN A 86 -18.76 -24.70 -19.86
CA GLN A 86 -18.52 -23.26 -19.75
C GLN A 86 -18.57 -22.77 -18.31
N GLU A 87 -19.47 -23.30 -17.47
CA GLU A 87 -19.56 -22.98 -16.05
C GLU A 87 -18.29 -23.40 -15.29
N GLU A 88 -17.74 -24.58 -15.62
CA GLU A 88 -16.48 -25.06 -15.05
C GLU A 88 -15.28 -24.21 -15.47
N GLU A 89 -15.21 -23.82 -16.75
CA GLU A 89 -14.18 -22.91 -17.25
C GLU A 89 -14.29 -21.52 -16.59
N ALA A 90 -15.51 -20.98 -16.49
CA ALA A 90 -15.77 -19.72 -15.82
C ALA A 90 -15.35 -19.74 -14.34
N LYS A 91 -15.56 -20.86 -13.64
CA LYS A 91 -15.07 -21.04 -12.26
C LYS A 91 -13.55 -20.98 -12.17
N LYS A 92 -12.82 -21.59 -13.11
CA LYS A 92 -11.35 -21.52 -13.17
C LYS A 92 -10.87 -20.09 -13.42
N ILE A 93 -11.47 -19.40 -14.38
CA ILE A 93 -11.16 -17.99 -14.69
C ILE A 93 -11.43 -17.11 -13.48
N LYS A 94 -12.57 -17.30 -12.81
CA LYS A 94 -12.92 -16.57 -11.59
C LYS A 94 -11.89 -16.81 -10.48
N ALA A 95 -11.48 -18.05 -10.24
CA ALA A 95 -10.48 -18.36 -9.23
C ALA A 95 -9.12 -17.69 -9.54
N ALA A 96 -8.70 -17.66 -10.81
CA ALA A 96 -7.50 -16.95 -11.23
C ALA A 96 -7.63 -15.44 -11.01
N SER A 97 -8.76 -14.85 -11.39
CA SER A 97 -9.06 -13.43 -11.18
C SER A 97 -9.06 -13.05 -9.71
N ASP A 98 -9.74 -13.84 -8.86
CA ASP A 98 -9.78 -13.63 -7.41
C ASP A 98 -8.39 -13.72 -6.77
N THR A 99 -7.52 -14.59 -7.31
CA THR A 99 -6.13 -14.72 -6.85
C THR A 99 -5.30 -13.50 -7.23
N ILE A 100 -5.43 -13.01 -8.46
CA ILE A 100 -4.77 -11.78 -8.93
C ILE A 100 -5.25 -10.59 -8.10
N TYR A 101 -6.56 -10.48 -7.89
CA TYR A 101 -7.14 -9.41 -7.09
C TYR A 101 -6.59 -9.43 -5.65
N LYS A 102 -6.65 -10.57 -4.96
CA LYS A 102 -6.10 -10.71 -3.60
C LYS A 102 -4.62 -10.34 -3.54
N ARG A 103 -3.82 -10.80 -4.51
CA ARG A 103 -2.40 -10.46 -4.60
C ARG A 103 -2.19 -8.97 -4.82
N SER A 104 -2.95 -8.35 -5.73
CA SER A 104 -2.84 -6.92 -6.01
C SER A 104 -3.19 -6.05 -4.80
N VAL A 105 -4.20 -6.42 -4.01
CA VAL A 105 -4.55 -5.74 -2.76
C VAL A 105 -3.46 -5.89 -1.70
N GLN A 106 -2.87 -7.09 -1.58
CA GLN A 106 -1.73 -7.32 -0.69
C GLN A 106 -0.50 -6.51 -1.11
N ASP A 107 -0.16 -6.52 -2.40
CA ASP A 107 0.94 -5.76 -2.97
C ASP A 107 0.71 -4.25 -2.77
N PHE A 108 -0.51 -3.76 -3.00
CA PHE A 108 -0.88 -2.37 -2.72
C PHE A 108 -0.65 -2.02 -1.25
N ALA A 109 -1.18 -2.82 -0.31
CA ALA A 109 -0.99 -2.59 1.12
C ALA A 109 0.50 -2.60 1.56
N HIS A 110 1.35 -3.34 0.85
CA HIS A 110 2.80 -3.37 1.08
C HIS A 110 3.55 -2.15 0.51
N TRP A 111 2.93 -1.38 -0.39
CA TRP A 111 3.53 -0.23 -1.04
C TRP A 111 3.00 1.09 -0.49
N THR A 112 1.73 1.13 -0.09
CA THR A 112 1.10 2.37 0.34
C THR A 112 1.76 2.96 1.59
N SER A 113 1.84 4.28 1.66
CA SER A 113 2.31 5.02 2.84
C SER A 113 1.29 5.06 4.00
N THR A 114 0.03 4.72 3.75
CA THR A 114 -1.04 4.74 4.77
C THR A 114 -0.89 3.65 5.83
N THR A 115 -0.24 2.53 5.50
CA THR A 115 -0.03 1.40 6.41
C THR A 115 1.24 1.54 7.25
N VAL A 116 2.01 2.61 7.07
CA VAL A 116 3.32 2.81 7.72
C VAL A 116 3.22 2.76 9.24
N ASP A 117 2.18 3.34 9.81
CA ASP A 117 2.03 3.39 11.28
C ASP A 117 1.70 2.04 11.90
N ALA A 118 1.17 1.11 11.12
CA ALA A 118 0.87 -0.25 11.55
C ALA A 118 2.06 -1.21 11.37
N ASP A 119 3.19 -0.74 10.80
CA ASP A 119 4.35 -1.60 10.59
C ASP A 119 4.95 -2.07 11.93
N PRO A 120 5.06 -3.39 12.19
CA PRO A 120 5.55 -3.88 13.47
C PRO A 120 6.98 -3.45 13.77
N LEU A 121 7.89 -3.47 12.79
CA LEU A 121 9.27 -3.05 12.99
C LEU A 121 9.38 -1.52 13.25
N TRP A 122 8.49 -0.74 12.63
CA TRP A 122 8.38 0.70 12.89
C TRP A 122 7.99 0.93 14.35
N LEU A 123 6.90 0.29 14.80
CA LEU A 123 6.37 0.41 16.16
C LEU A 123 7.39 -0.04 17.22
N LEU A 124 8.07 -1.16 16.99
CA LEU A 124 9.00 -1.75 17.96
C LEU A 124 10.33 -0.99 18.08
N TYR A 125 10.85 -0.43 16.99
CA TYR A 125 12.21 0.12 16.96
C TYR A 125 12.27 1.56 16.44
N TYR A 126 11.90 1.78 15.18
CA TYR A 126 12.19 3.05 14.50
C TYR A 126 11.39 4.23 15.04
N LYS A 127 10.14 4.03 15.46
CA LYS A 127 9.29 5.08 16.03
C LYS A 127 9.96 5.77 17.23
N ARG A 128 10.59 4.98 18.12
CA ARG A 128 11.32 5.52 19.28
C ARG A 128 12.64 6.16 18.86
N MET A 129 13.38 5.51 17.96
CA MET A 129 14.74 5.93 17.59
C MET A 129 14.79 7.19 16.71
N LEU A 130 13.76 7.42 15.89
CA LEU A 130 13.65 8.59 15.01
C LEU A 130 12.87 9.75 15.66
N LYS A 131 12.23 9.53 16.81
CA LYS A 131 11.53 10.56 17.59
C LYS A 131 12.35 11.85 17.81
N PRO A 132 13.68 11.78 18.08
CA PRO A 132 14.47 12.99 18.25
C PRO A 132 14.50 13.90 17.01
N ILE A 133 14.31 13.36 15.80
CA ILE A 133 14.28 14.15 14.56
C ILE A 133 13.02 15.02 14.52
N THR A 134 11.88 14.45 14.90
CA THR A 134 10.59 15.17 14.96
C THR A 134 10.50 16.14 16.12
N GLU A 135 11.19 15.86 17.23
CA GLU A 135 11.24 16.76 18.40
C GLU A 135 12.25 17.89 18.23
N PHE A 136 13.23 17.74 17.33
CA PHE A 136 14.18 18.81 17.04
C PHE A 136 13.47 19.90 16.24
N PRO A 137 13.64 21.19 16.56
CA PRO A 137 12.97 22.29 15.85
C PRO A 137 13.42 22.38 14.38
N ASP A 138 12.56 22.86 13.49
CA ASP A 138 12.89 23.04 12.06
C ASP A 138 13.92 24.15 11.85
N ALA A 139 13.69 25.32 12.45
CA ALA A 139 14.59 26.46 12.38
C ALA A 139 15.08 26.86 13.79
N PRO A 140 16.07 26.15 14.36
CA PRO A 140 16.66 26.50 15.65
C PRO A 140 17.33 27.90 15.62
N GLN A 141 16.80 28.83 16.41
CA GLN A 141 17.29 30.21 16.50
C GLN A 141 18.25 30.44 17.68
N ASN A 142 18.16 29.64 18.74
CA ASN A 142 18.87 29.87 20.00
C ASN A 142 19.79 28.70 20.38
N PHE A 143 20.76 28.96 21.28
CA PHE A 143 21.69 27.93 21.77
C PHE A 143 20.98 26.72 22.41
N ILE A 144 19.86 26.96 23.11
CA ILE A 144 19.06 25.91 23.76
C ILE A 144 18.42 24.99 22.71
N GLN A 145 17.87 25.57 21.65
CA GLN A 145 17.24 24.83 20.56
C GLN A 145 18.27 23.99 19.79
N TRP A 146 19.47 24.55 19.59
CA TRP A 146 20.63 23.82 19.07
C TRP A 146 21.26 22.84 20.07
N ARG A 147 20.77 22.77 21.33
CA ARG A 147 21.33 21.94 22.42
C ARG A 147 22.83 22.18 22.66
N LEU A 148 23.29 23.43 22.49
CA LEU A 148 24.66 23.86 22.74
C LEU A 148 24.86 24.25 24.20
N LYS A 149 26.12 24.23 24.67
CA LYS A 149 26.47 24.50 26.08
C LYS A 149 26.34 25.97 26.51
N GLY A 150 26.32 26.93 25.58
CA GLY A 150 26.22 28.35 25.94
C GLY A 150 26.13 29.30 24.75
N GLN A 151 25.75 30.55 25.04
CA GLN A 151 25.51 31.60 24.02
C GLN A 151 26.77 31.98 23.24
N VAL A 152 27.92 32.09 23.92
CA VAL A 152 29.20 32.48 23.27
C VAL A 152 29.58 31.47 22.18
N ILE A 153 29.35 30.18 22.43
CA ILE A 153 29.61 29.11 21.46
C ILE A 153 28.67 29.24 20.26
N TYR A 154 27.38 29.50 20.52
CA TYR A 154 26.40 29.71 19.47
C TYR A 154 26.81 30.87 18.54
N GLU A 155 27.21 32.02 19.10
CA GLU A 155 27.66 33.16 18.29
C GLU A 155 28.91 32.84 17.46
N ILE A 156 29.89 32.14 18.02
CA ILE A 156 31.09 31.72 17.28
C ILE A 156 30.72 30.78 16.13
N LEU A 157 29.86 29.79 16.38
CA LEU A 157 29.44 28.85 15.35
C LEU A 157 28.60 29.52 14.26
N LYS A 158 27.83 30.55 14.63
CA LYS A 158 27.05 31.40 13.72
C LYS A 158 27.95 32.24 12.84
N THR A 159 28.92 32.96 13.41
CA THR A 159 29.86 33.80 12.64
C THR A 159 30.79 32.99 11.75
N THR A 160 31.18 31.78 12.17
CA THR A 160 32.01 30.87 11.37
C THR A 160 31.22 30.21 10.21
N GLY A 161 29.89 30.37 10.17
CA GLY A 161 29.02 29.75 9.14
C GLY A 161 28.75 28.26 9.35
N THR A 162 29.26 27.67 10.44
CA THR A 162 29.07 26.23 10.73
C THR A 162 27.61 25.86 11.02
N LEU A 163 26.84 26.75 11.67
CA LEU A 163 25.41 26.52 11.92
C LEU A 163 24.61 26.48 10.62
N LYS A 164 25.00 27.26 9.60
CA LYS A 164 24.32 27.24 8.30
C LYS A 164 24.45 25.87 7.64
N ARG A 165 25.67 25.31 7.59
CA ARG A 165 25.90 23.94 7.07
C ARG A 165 25.13 22.89 7.88
N LEU A 166 25.14 23.00 9.21
CA LEU A 166 24.39 22.07 10.07
C LEU A 166 22.87 22.19 9.85
N GLN A 167 22.37 23.39 9.56
CA GLN A 167 20.96 23.59 9.20
C GLN A 167 20.63 22.88 7.89
N GLU A 168 21.45 23.06 6.84
CA GLU A 168 21.26 22.38 5.56
C GLU A 168 21.26 20.85 5.73
N GLU A 169 22.14 20.30 6.57
CA GLU A 169 22.16 18.87 6.89
C GLU A 169 20.92 18.41 7.66
N LEU A 170 20.44 19.22 8.60
CA LEU A 170 19.21 18.95 9.34
C LEU A 170 18.01 18.90 8.40
N ASP A 171 17.90 19.86 7.48
CA ASP A 171 16.82 19.95 6.50
C ASP A 171 16.81 18.70 5.60
N LEU A 172 17.98 18.27 5.11
CA LEU A 172 18.10 17.03 4.33
C LEU A 172 17.69 15.77 5.12
N ILE A 173 17.99 15.71 6.41
CA ILE A 173 17.58 14.59 7.27
C ILE A 173 16.07 14.58 7.46
N LYS A 174 15.46 15.75 7.70
CA LYS A 174 14.02 15.91 7.90
C LYS A 174 13.24 15.65 6.63
N GLU A 175 13.68 16.18 5.50
CA GLU A 175 13.08 15.90 4.19
C GLU A 175 13.10 14.40 3.89
N LYS A 176 14.24 13.73 4.12
CA LYS A 176 14.34 12.28 3.95
C LYS A 176 13.43 11.50 4.90
N TYR A 177 13.28 11.96 6.13
CA TYR A 177 12.32 11.40 7.08
C TYR A 177 10.88 11.55 6.57
N GLU A 178 10.48 12.74 6.12
CA GLU A 178 9.16 12.98 5.56
C GLU A 178 8.90 12.13 4.31
N MET A 179 9.86 12.04 3.39
CA MET A 179 9.77 11.14 2.22
C MET A 179 9.57 9.68 2.62
N SER A 180 10.23 9.21 3.69
CA SER A 180 10.07 7.84 4.18
C SER A 180 8.67 7.54 4.72
N ARG A 181 7.89 8.58 5.00
CA ARG A 181 6.55 8.53 5.58
C ARG A 181 5.44 8.80 4.58
N SER A 182 5.68 9.63 3.57
CA SER A 182 4.67 10.07 2.60
C SER A 182 4.71 9.29 1.28
N MET A 183 5.89 8.84 0.84
CA MET A 183 6.07 8.24 -0.47
C MET A 183 5.64 6.77 -0.49
N ASP A 184 4.88 6.40 -1.53
CA ASP A 184 4.55 5.02 -1.82
C ASP A 184 5.80 4.27 -2.27
N MET A 185 6.17 3.25 -1.50
CA MET A 185 7.35 2.43 -1.79
C MET A 185 7.24 1.07 -1.09
N PRO A 186 7.90 0.04 -1.63
CA PRO A 186 7.93 -1.26 -0.97
C PRO A 186 8.47 -1.15 0.45
N ARG A 187 7.79 -1.83 1.39
CA ARG A 187 8.14 -1.91 2.81
C ARG A 187 9.64 -2.10 3.10
N GLY A 188 10.32 -2.97 2.37
CA GLY A 188 11.76 -3.20 2.54
C GLY A 188 12.62 -1.96 2.26
N LYS A 189 12.30 -1.23 1.18
CA LYS A 189 12.99 0.03 0.82
C LYS A 189 12.75 1.12 1.86
N ARG A 190 11.54 1.15 2.43
CA ARG A 190 11.18 2.07 3.51
C ARG A 190 12.03 1.84 4.76
N PHE A 191 12.25 0.58 5.15
CA PHE A 191 13.12 0.24 6.28
C PHE A 191 14.59 0.63 6.05
N VAL A 192 15.09 0.46 4.82
CA VAL A 192 16.42 0.94 4.46
C VAL A 192 16.49 2.46 4.63
N MET A 193 15.49 3.21 4.15
CA MET A 193 15.42 4.65 4.35
C MET A 193 15.41 5.04 5.83
N TYR A 194 14.61 4.37 6.68
CA TYR A 194 14.64 4.64 8.13
C TYR A 194 16.01 4.43 8.74
N HIS A 195 16.69 3.35 8.34
CA HIS A 195 18.01 3.04 8.84
C HIS A 195 19.05 4.08 8.40
N GLU A 196 19.02 4.47 7.12
CA GLU A 196 19.89 5.51 6.59
C GLU A 196 19.65 6.87 7.27
N THR A 197 18.39 7.25 7.48
CA THR A 197 18.02 8.48 8.19
C THR A 197 18.50 8.44 9.63
N LEU A 198 18.35 7.30 10.32
CA LEU A 198 18.83 7.09 11.68
C LEU A 198 20.36 7.20 11.78
N ILE A 199 21.10 6.62 10.83
CA ILE A 199 22.56 6.75 10.79
C ILE A 199 22.97 8.20 10.55
N ARG A 200 22.32 8.90 9.61
CA ARG A 200 22.59 10.31 9.33
C ARG A 200 22.32 11.18 10.54
N TRP A 201 21.22 10.94 11.26
CA TRP A 201 20.90 11.63 12.50
C TRP A 201 21.99 11.45 13.58
N ARG A 202 22.46 10.21 13.78
CA ARG A 202 23.54 9.93 14.73
C ARG A 202 24.83 10.65 14.37
N LYS A 203 25.17 10.70 13.07
CA LYS A 203 26.33 11.45 12.57
C LYS A 203 26.18 12.94 12.82
N PHE A 204 25.01 13.50 12.50
CA PHE A 204 24.69 14.90 12.77
C PHE A 204 24.83 15.26 14.26
N GLU A 205 24.30 14.43 15.16
CA GLU A 205 24.42 14.66 16.60
C GLU A 205 25.88 14.62 17.08
N GLN A 206 26.67 13.67 16.54
CA GLN A 206 28.10 13.58 16.82
C GLN A 206 28.87 14.80 16.31
N GLU A 207 28.56 15.28 15.10
CA GLU A 207 29.15 16.49 14.54
C GLU A 207 28.83 17.71 15.38
N LEU A 208 27.56 17.92 15.73
CA LEU A 208 27.12 19.01 16.61
C LEU A 208 27.90 19.01 17.94
N LYS A 209 28.00 17.86 18.60
CA LYS A 209 28.77 17.69 19.84
C LYS A 209 30.26 17.99 19.62
N ARG A 210 30.84 17.53 18.51
CA ARG A 210 32.23 17.78 18.14
C ARG A 210 32.50 19.27 17.93
N TYR A 211 31.63 19.99 17.22
CA TYR A 211 31.77 21.44 17.05
C TYR A 211 31.68 22.16 18.39
N SER A 212 30.69 21.81 19.22
CA SER A 212 30.55 22.38 20.55
C SER A 212 31.80 22.14 21.41
N ASN A 213 32.29 20.91 21.50
CA ASN A 213 33.49 20.57 22.28
C ASN A 213 34.77 21.24 21.74
N LYS A 214 34.90 21.36 20.42
CA LYS A 214 36.03 22.06 19.80
C LYS A 214 36.00 23.55 20.16
N THR A 215 34.83 24.19 20.08
CA THR A 215 34.69 25.60 20.44
C THR A 215 34.90 25.86 21.92
N THR A 216 34.45 24.97 22.81
CA THR A 216 34.73 25.11 24.26
C THR A 216 36.22 25.03 24.52
N LEU A 217 36.90 24.04 23.94
CA LEU A 217 38.34 23.88 24.07
C LEU A 217 39.09 25.13 23.59
N LEU A 218 38.69 25.71 22.47
CA LEU A 218 39.28 26.96 21.96
C LEU A 218 39.05 28.15 22.89
N LEU A 219 37.87 28.25 23.50
CA LEU A 219 37.56 29.28 24.48
C LEU A 219 38.40 29.09 25.75
N ASP A 220 38.53 27.86 26.24
CA ASP A 220 39.33 27.52 27.41
C ASP A 220 40.81 27.89 27.17
N TYR A 221 41.37 27.52 26.02
CA TYR A 221 42.73 27.93 25.64
C TYR A 221 42.88 29.44 25.56
N LYS A 222 41.90 30.16 24.98
CA LYS A 222 41.92 31.62 24.92
C LYS A 222 41.91 32.24 26.32
N MET A 223 41.14 31.68 27.24
CA MET A 223 41.11 32.13 28.65
C MET A 223 42.44 31.87 29.35
N LEU A 224 43.01 30.67 29.19
CA LEU A 224 44.33 30.33 29.73
C LEU A 224 45.42 31.28 29.22
N LEU A 225 45.48 31.52 27.90
CA LEU A 225 46.45 32.43 27.31
C LEU A 225 46.28 33.87 27.82
N LYS A 226 45.03 34.34 27.98
CA LYS A 226 44.76 35.67 28.54
C LYS A 226 45.28 35.78 29.97
N ASN A 227 45.01 34.79 30.82
CA ASN A 227 45.46 34.77 32.22
C ASN A 227 46.99 34.71 32.33
N HIS A 228 47.65 33.93 31.47
CA HIS A 228 49.11 33.87 31.39
C HIS A 228 49.70 35.17 30.84
N SER A 229 49.10 35.81 29.84
CA SER A 229 49.60 37.07 29.26
C SER A 229 49.68 38.20 30.28
N SER A 230 48.71 38.28 31.20
CA SER A 230 48.70 39.26 32.29
C SER A 230 49.71 38.97 33.40
N THR A 231 50.25 37.75 33.48
CA THR A 231 51.27 37.35 34.46
C THR A 231 52.69 37.30 33.88
N THR A 232 52.84 37.19 32.55
CA THR A 232 54.15 37.16 31.88
C THR A 232 54.81 38.53 31.69
N ILE A 233 54.05 39.63 31.78
CA ILE A 233 54.62 40.98 31.83
C ILE A 233 54.48 41.43 33.29
N PRO A 234 55.57 41.47 34.08
CA PRO A 234 55.52 42.07 35.41
C PRO A 234 54.90 43.47 35.30
N GLN A 235 53.90 43.79 36.13
CA GLN A 235 53.43 45.17 36.28
C GLN A 235 54.62 45.99 36.81
N GLY A 236 55.37 46.60 35.90
CA GLY A 236 56.66 47.25 36.19
C GLY A 236 57.84 46.83 35.28
N PHE A 237 57.64 45.91 34.32
CA PHE A 237 58.68 45.63 33.32
C PHE A 237 58.80 46.80 32.35
N THR A 238 59.73 47.69 32.63
CA THR A 238 60.25 48.65 31.64
C THR A 238 61.32 47.93 30.82
N PRO A 239 61.21 47.87 29.48
CA PRO A 239 62.27 47.31 28.66
C PRO A 239 63.51 48.20 28.81
N GLN A 240 64.48 47.75 29.61
CA GLN A 240 65.78 48.41 29.73
C GLN A 240 66.63 48.02 28.53
N THR A 241 67.31 49.01 27.94
CA THR A 241 68.28 48.74 26.88
C THR A 241 69.53 48.11 27.49
N ASP A 242 70.26 47.24 26.78
CA ASP A 242 71.47 46.57 27.30
C ASP A 242 72.48 47.56 27.93
N LYS A 243 72.56 48.78 27.38
CA LYS A 243 73.36 49.88 27.93
C LYS A 243 72.92 50.30 29.33
N GLU A 244 71.62 50.39 29.58
CA GLU A 244 71.05 50.75 30.89
C GLU A 244 71.25 49.63 31.91
N ILE A 245 71.15 48.37 31.47
CA ILE A 245 71.40 47.19 32.33
C ILE A 245 72.86 47.18 32.79
N ILE A 246 73.80 47.38 31.85
CA ILE A 246 75.24 47.46 32.15
C ILE A 246 75.52 48.65 33.05
N HIS A 247 74.96 49.83 32.78
CA HIS A 247 75.15 51.01 33.61
C HIS A 247 74.66 50.80 35.04
N ASN A 248 73.48 50.20 35.22
CA ASN A 248 72.91 49.91 36.54
C ASN A 248 73.77 48.90 37.31
N LYS A 249 74.23 47.83 36.64
CA LYS A 249 75.21 46.88 37.21
C LYS A 249 76.51 47.58 37.62
N MET A 250 77.09 48.42 36.77
CA MET A 250 78.32 49.14 37.08
C MET A 250 78.16 50.08 38.29
N GLN A 251 77.05 50.81 38.39
CA GLN A 251 76.76 51.65 39.55
C GLN A 251 76.63 50.83 40.85
N HIS A 252 75.95 49.68 40.79
CA HIS A 252 75.79 48.79 41.95
C HIS A 252 77.13 48.26 42.49
N TYR A 253 78.13 48.03 41.63
CA TYR A 253 79.46 47.56 42.04
C TYR A 253 80.48 48.68 42.31
N LYS A 254 80.13 49.94 42.05
CA LYS A 254 81.02 51.10 42.19
C LYS A 254 81.56 51.32 43.61
N HIS A 255 80.83 50.85 44.62
CA HIS A 255 81.18 51.02 46.04
C HIS A 255 81.59 49.72 46.73
N ARG A 256 81.75 48.63 45.97
CA ARG A 256 82.10 47.30 46.51
C ARG A 256 83.58 46.98 46.40
N TYR A 257 84.34 47.90 45.81
CA TYR A 257 85.80 48.00 45.71
C TYR A 257 86.18 49.48 45.83
#